data_AF-A0A0C2FTX7-F1
#
_entry.id   AF-A0A0C2FTX7-F1
#
_cell.length_a   1.000
_cell.length_b   1.000
_cell.length_c   1.000
_cell.angle_alpha   90.00
_cell.angle_beta   90.00
_cell.angle_gamma   90.00
#
_symmetry.space_group_name_H-M   'P 1'
#
loop_
_entity.id
_entity.type
_entity.pdbx_description
1 polymer ?
#
loop_
_entity_poly.entity_id
_entity_poly.type
_entity_poly.pdbx_seq_one_letter_code
_entity_poly.pdbx_strand_id
1 'polypeptide(L)'
;MSHQSAPKPDTKKPLNPPPYSPQILEHLDQFSVGTLTVIGRELVSELTTRTHSLCMSLKAVSERKPPVAGDPEQLLEYCQMLMDKLVEIRLRIEKKVGNKRLNTADYIRRMSDMTPPVDDAPLELKEKRQLFEENR
;
A
#
# COMPACT_ATOMS: atom_id res chain seq x y z
N MET A 1 -37.24 -16.66 38.98
CA MET A 1 -35.79 -16.44 38.86
C MET A 1 -35.48 -16.25 37.39
N SER A 2 -35.16 -15.02 36.99
CA SER A 2 -34.95 -14.65 35.58
C SER A 2 -33.46 -14.81 35.27
N HIS A 3 -33.13 -15.71 34.34
CA HIS A 3 -31.75 -15.86 33.87
C HIS A 3 -31.34 -14.66 33.01
N GLN A 4 -30.44 -13.82 33.54
CA GLN A 4 -29.65 -12.90 32.75
C GLN A 4 -28.64 -13.70 31.92
N SER A 5 -28.80 -13.70 30.61
CA SER A 5 -27.76 -14.11 29.67
C SER A 5 -26.71 -13.01 29.58
N ALA A 6 -25.48 -13.32 30.02
CA ALA A 6 -24.31 -12.45 29.88
C ALA A 6 -23.99 -12.16 28.40
N PRO A 7 -23.43 -10.98 28.06
CA PRO A 7 -23.00 -10.67 26.70
C PRO A 7 -21.82 -11.57 26.31
N LYS A 8 -21.97 -12.31 25.20
CA LYS A 8 -20.89 -13.12 24.65
C LYS A 8 -19.80 -12.19 24.12
N PRO A 9 -18.50 -12.42 24.43
CA PRO A 9 -17.41 -11.65 23.86
C PRO A 9 -17.36 -11.88 22.35
N ASP A 10 -17.50 -10.81 21.58
CA ASP A 10 -17.35 -10.77 20.12
C ASP A 10 -15.96 -11.26 19.73
N THR A 11 -15.82 -12.56 19.56
CA THR A 11 -14.60 -13.15 19.05
C THR A 11 -14.66 -13.07 17.53
N LYS A 12 -14.57 -11.84 17.00
CA LYS A 12 -14.48 -11.58 15.55
C LYS A 12 -13.24 -12.32 15.05
N LYS A 13 -13.44 -13.42 14.32
CA LYS A 13 -12.33 -14.18 13.72
C LYS A 13 -11.52 -13.21 12.85
N PRO A 14 -10.22 -13.04 13.09
CA PRO A 14 -9.43 -12.10 12.31
C PRO A 14 -9.47 -12.52 10.84
N LEU A 15 -9.69 -11.53 9.97
CA LEU A 15 -9.42 -11.70 8.54
C LEU A 15 -7.96 -12.14 8.38
N ASN A 16 -7.68 -12.89 7.30
CA ASN A 16 -6.29 -13.21 6.96
C ASN A 16 -5.45 -11.92 7.00
N PRO A 17 -4.24 -11.98 7.55
CA PRO A 17 -3.45 -10.79 7.77
C PRO A 17 -3.21 -10.05 6.44
N PRO A 18 -3.11 -8.71 6.49
CA PRO A 18 -2.77 -7.93 5.32
C PRO A 18 -1.46 -8.42 4.67
N PRO A 19 -1.31 -8.21 3.34
CA PRO A 19 -0.09 -8.60 2.63
C PRO A 19 1.16 -7.90 3.18
N TYR A 20 0.98 -6.78 3.90
CA TYR A 20 2.02 -6.04 4.58
C TYR A 20 1.73 -5.89 6.07
N SER A 21 2.79 -5.91 6.87
CA SER A 21 2.68 -5.63 8.31
C SER A 21 2.27 -4.17 8.56
N PRO A 22 1.63 -3.88 9.71
CA PRO A 22 1.32 -2.50 10.11
C PRO A 22 2.53 -1.58 10.09
N GLN A 23 3.70 -2.10 10.49
CA GLN A 23 4.97 -1.37 10.49
C GLN A 23 5.34 -0.85 9.10
N ILE A 24 5.14 -1.64 8.04
CA ILE A 24 5.42 -1.20 6.66
C ILE A 24 4.41 -0.13 6.23
N LEU A 25 3.13 -0.32 6.58
CA LEU A 25 2.05 0.59 6.22
C LEU A 25 2.08 1.92 6.99
N GLU A 26 2.70 1.96 8.16
CA GLU A 26 2.91 3.18 8.97
C GLU A 26 4.07 4.03 8.45
N HIS A 27 5.11 3.40 7.90
CA HIS A 27 6.37 4.07 7.51
C HIS A 27 6.53 4.23 5.99
N LEU A 28 5.42 4.46 5.28
CA LEU A 28 5.40 4.56 3.82
C LEU A 28 6.31 5.68 3.27
N ASP A 29 6.59 6.71 4.06
CA ASP A 29 7.46 7.83 3.69
C ASP A 29 8.93 7.43 3.47
N GLN A 30 9.39 6.37 4.14
CA GLN A 30 10.77 5.88 4.09
C GLN A 30 11.08 5.17 2.76
N PHE A 31 10.06 4.70 2.04
CA PHE A 31 10.26 3.89 0.85
C PHE A 31 10.45 4.72 -0.43
N SER A 32 11.22 4.19 -1.37
CA SER A 32 11.40 4.78 -2.70
C SER A 32 10.08 4.81 -3.48
N VAL A 33 10.00 5.64 -4.54
CA VAL A 33 8.84 5.64 -5.47
C VAL A 33 8.61 4.24 -6.05
N GLY A 34 9.69 3.54 -6.45
CA GLY A 34 9.59 2.19 -6.99
C GLY A 34 8.95 1.22 -6.00
N THR A 35 9.43 1.23 -4.75
CA THR A 35 8.89 0.39 -3.67
C THR A 35 7.44 0.73 -3.36
N LEU A 36 7.09 2.02 -3.27
CA LEU A 36 5.71 2.49 -3.08
C LEU A 36 4.76 1.99 -4.18
N THR A 37 5.22 1.96 -5.43
CA THR A 37 4.43 1.43 -6.56
C THR A 37 4.17 -0.07 -6.43
N VAL A 38 5.15 -0.83 -5.94
CA VAL A 38 5.00 -2.28 -5.69
C VAL A 38 3.98 -2.53 -4.58
N ILE A 39 4.16 -1.86 -3.44
CA ILE A 39 3.23 -1.95 -2.29
C ILE A 39 1.82 -1.60 -2.75
N GLY A 40 1.64 -0.48 -3.47
CA GLY A 40 0.35 -0.04 -3.97
C GLY A 40 -0.34 -1.08 -4.85
N ARG A 41 0.40 -1.72 -5.77
CA ARG A 41 -0.15 -2.78 -6.63
C ARG A 41 -0.67 -3.98 -5.83
N GLU A 42 0.08 -4.41 -4.82
CA GLU A 42 -0.32 -5.54 -3.98
C GLU A 42 -1.53 -5.21 -3.11
N LEU A 43 -1.60 -3.97 -2.57
CA LEU A 43 -2.79 -3.49 -1.87
C LEU A 43 -4.03 -3.41 -2.78
N VAL A 44 -3.88 -3.03 -4.05
CA VAL A 44 -4.98 -3.08 -5.04
C VAL A 44 -5.44 -4.53 -5.29
N SER A 45 -4.51 -5.46 -5.42
CA SER A 45 -4.83 -6.88 -5.59
C SER A 45 -5.64 -7.40 -4.41
N GLU A 46 -5.19 -7.10 -3.19
CA GLU A 46 -5.89 -7.45 -1.96
C GLU A 46 -7.28 -6.79 -1.89
N LEU A 47 -7.37 -5.48 -2.17
CA LEU A 47 -8.64 -4.75 -2.20
C LEU A 47 -9.63 -5.39 -3.18
N THR A 48 -9.16 -5.81 -4.35
CA THR A 48 -9.99 -6.49 -5.36
C THR A 48 -10.56 -7.78 -4.81
N THR A 49 -9.71 -8.62 -4.19
CA THR A 49 -10.14 -9.89 -3.58
C THR A 49 -11.14 -9.65 -2.44
N ARG A 50 -10.88 -8.68 -1.57
CA ARG A 50 -11.74 -8.39 -0.40
C ARG A 50 -13.07 -7.77 -0.80
N THR A 51 -13.07 -6.87 -1.79
CA THR A 51 -14.30 -6.31 -2.36
C THR A 51 -15.16 -7.42 -2.95
N HIS A 52 -14.56 -8.37 -3.68
CA HIS A 52 -15.29 -9.53 -4.17
C HIS A 52 -15.87 -10.38 -3.03
N SER A 53 -15.09 -10.67 -1.98
CA SER A 53 -15.58 -11.39 -0.79
C SER A 53 -16.73 -10.66 -0.08
N LEU A 54 -16.66 -9.34 0.02
CA LEU A 54 -17.73 -8.50 0.56
C LEU A 54 -18.99 -8.61 -0.30
N CYS A 55 -18.88 -8.47 -1.63
CA CYS A 55 -20.02 -8.65 -2.54
C CYS A 55 -20.67 -10.03 -2.40
N MET A 56 -19.88 -11.11 -2.30
CA MET A 56 -20.40 -12.46 -2.10
C MET A 56 -21.11 -12.61 -0.75
N SER A 57 -20.59 -11.98 0.31
CA SER A 57 -21.21 -11.99 1.63
C SER A 57 -22.53 -11.24 1.65
N LEU A 58 -22.59 -10.05 1.05
CA LEU A 58 -23.81 -9.26 0.90
C LEU A 58 -24.86 -10.01 0.05
N LYS A 59 -24.43 -10.69 -1.01
CA LYS A 59 -25.31 -11.55 -1.82
C LYS A 59 -25.89 -12.71 -0.99
N ALA A 60 -25.07 -13.39 -0.20
CA ALA A 60 -25.53 -14.48 0.66
C ALA A 60 -26.57 -14.00 1.68
N VAL A 61 -26.34 -12.83 2.30
CA VAL A 61 -27.31 -12.20 3.21
C VAL A 61 -28.63 -11.90 2.50
N SER A 62 -28.58 -11.34 1.29
CA SER A 62 -29.77 -11.09 0.46
C SER A 62 -30.54 -12.37 0.14
N GLU A 63 -29.82 -13.46 -0.14
CA GLU A 63 -30.38 -14.79 -0.39
C GLU A 63 -30.77 -15.56 0.88
N ARG A 64 -30.63 -14.96 2.08
CA ARG A 64 -30.84 -15.59 3.40
C ARG A 64 -30.00 -16.85 3.61
N LYS A 65 -28.84 -16.93 2.96
CA LYS A 65 -27.84 -17.99 3.14
C LYS A 65 -26.83 -17.58 4.21
N PRO A 66 -26.18 -18.53 4.89
CA PRO A 66 -25.07 -18.21 5.79
C PRO A 66 -23.96 -17.51 5.00
N PRO A 67 -23.40 -16.39 5.49
CA PRO A 67 -22.27 -15.74 4.84
C PRO A 67 -21.04 -16.67 4.85
N VAL A 68 -20.37 -16.75 3.70
CA VAL A 68 -19.23 -17.65 3.46
C VAL A 68 -17.90 -17.01 3.85
N ALA A 69 -17.80 -15.69 3.76
CA ALA A 69 -16.68 -14.91 4.28
C ALA A 69 -17.10 -14.25 5.61
N GLY A 70 -16.10 -13.84 6.41
CA GLY A 70 -16.29 -13.31 7.77
C GLY A 70 -17.23 -12.09 7.87
N ASP A 71 -17.29 -11.51 9.07
CA ASP A 71 -18.17 -10.37 9.37
C ASP A 71 -18.10 -9.27 8.28
N PRO A 72 -19.22 -8.97 7.57
CA PRO A 72 -19.24 -7.98 6.49
C PRO A 72 -18.77 -6.59 6.92
N GLU A 73 -19.03 -6.20 8.17
CA GLU A 73 -18.59 -4.92 8.72
C GLU A 73 -17.05 -4.87 8.81
N GLN A 74 -16.44 -5.94 9.33
CA GLN A 74 -14.98 -6.08 9.38
C GLN A 74 -14.35 -6.09 7.98
N LEU A 75 -14.99 -6.74 7.00
CA LEU A 75 -14.54 -6.71 5.60
C LEU A 75 -14.61 -5.30 5.00
N LEU A 76 -15.66 -4.54 5.32
CA LEU A 76 -15.83 -3.16 4.87
C LEU A 76 -14.77 -2.24 5.47
N GLU A 77 -14.55 -2.30 6.79
CA GLU A 77 -13.49 -1.56 7.49
C GLU A 77 -12.12 -1.85 6.89
N TYR A 78 -11.85 -3.12 6.59
CA TYR A 78 -10.59 -3.53 5.98
C TYR A 78 -10.43 -2.98 4.55
N CYS A 79 -11.48 -3.00 3.73
CA CYS A 79 -11.46 -2.38 2.41
C CYS A 79 -11.22 -0.86 2.50
N GLN A 80 -11.84 -0.18 3.47
CA GLN A 80 -11.61 1.25 3.71
C GLN A 80 -10.14 1.54 4.04
N MET A 81 -9.55 0.78 4.97
CA MET A 81 -8.14 0.92 5.34
C MET A 81 -7.20 0.74 4.13
N LEU A 82 -7.48 -0.23 3.26
CA LEU A 82 -6.72 -0.41 2.02
C LEU A 82 -6.85 0.80 1.08
N MET A 83 -8.05 1.35 0.92
CA MET A 83 -8.26 2.56 0.10
C MET A 83 -7.51 3.76 0.68
N ASP A 84 -7.55 3.97 1.99
CA ASP A 84 -6.83 5.06 2.66
C ASP A 84 -5.32 4.96 2.41
N LYS A 85 -4.76 3.75 2.53
CA LYS A 85 -3.34 3.51 2.26
C LYS A 85 -2.97 3.74 0.80
N LEU A 86 -3.83 3.37 -0.14
CA LEU A 86 -3.62 3.64 -1.56
C LEU A 86 -3.58 5.15 -1.86
N VAL A 87 -4.46 5.93 -1.24
CA VAL A 87 -4.44 7.40 -1.34
C VAL A 87 -3.16 7.97 -0.74
N GLU A 88 -2.73 7.48 0.42
CA GLU A 88 -1.48 7.85 1.08
C GLU A 88 -0.26 7.62 0.18
N ILE A 89 -0.21 6.46 -0.48
CA ILE A 89 0.85 6.07 -1.43
C ILE A 89 0.85 7.03 -2.62
N ARG A 90 -0.32 7.30 -3.22
CA ARG A 90 -0.44 8.23 -4.36
C ARG A 90 0.11 9.61 -4.01
N LEU A 91 -0.32 10.18 -2.88
CA LEU A 91 0.13 11.51 -2.45
C LEU A 91 1.64 11.57 -2.21
N ARG A 92 2.22 10.49 -1.65
CA ARG A 92 3.67 10.40 -1.46
C ARG A 92 4.43 10.32 -2.79
N ILE A 93 3.93 9.55 -3.75
CA ILE A 93 4.54 9.48 -5.08
C ILE A 93 4.49 10.84 -5.76
N GLU A 94 3.34 11.52 -5.74
CA GLU A 94 3.18 12.87 -6.32
C GLU A 94 4.13 13.88 -5.69
N LYS A 95 4.30 13.83 -4.35
CA LYS A 95 5.27 14.66 -3.64
C LYS A 95 6.72 14.39 -4.06
N LYS A 96 7.10 13.13 -4.31
CA LYS A 96 8.48 12.74 -4.67
C LYS A 96 8.83 12.98 -6.15
N VAL A 97 7.88 12.74 -7.06
CA VAL A 97 8.12 12.86 -8.52
C VAL A 97 7.86 14.28 -9.02
N GLY A 98 7.03 15.05 -8.30
CA GLY A 98 6.54 16.34 -8.75
C GLY A 98 5.50 16.22 -9.85
N ASN A 99 4.64 17.24 -10.01
CA ASN A 99 3.53 17.22 -10.97
C ASN A 99 3.94 17.43 -12.44
N LYS A 100 5.24 17.45 -12.76
CA LYS A 100 5.70 17.69 -14.12
C LYS A 100 5.83 16.38 -14.89
N ARG A 101 4.81 16.08 -15.70
CA ARG A 101 4.97 15.13 -16.81
C ARG A 101 6.06 15.65 -17.74
N LEU A 102 7.05 14.81 -18.02
CA LEU A 102 8.09 15.12 -19.00
C LEU A 102 7.43 15.23 -20.38
N ASN A 103 7.48 16.41 -20.99
CA ASN A 103 7.01 16.61 -22.36
C ASN A 103 8.13 16.29 -23.37
N THR A 104 7.76 16.14 -24.65
CA THR A 104 8.71 15.80 -25.72
C THR A 104 9.88 16.77 -25.82
N ALA A 105 9.63 18.08 -25.69
CA ALA A 105 10.68 19.09 -25.77
C ALA A 105 11.66 19.00 -24.59
N ASP A 106 11.16 18.79 -23.38
CA ASP A 106 11.96 18.59 -22.17
C ASP A 106 12.76 17.29 -22.22
N TYR A 107 12.19 16.23 -22.80
CA TYR A 107 12.90 14.97 -23.03
C TYR A 107 14.04 15.16 -24.03
N ILE A 108 13.77 15.75 -25.21
CA ILE A 108 14.81 16.01 -26.23
C ILE A 108 15.91 16.87 -25.64
N ARG A 109 15.55 17.95 -24.93
CA ARG A 109 16.53 18.83 -24.27
C ARG A 109 17.43 18.07 -23.29
N ARG A 110 16.88 17.19 -22.44
CA ARG A 110 17.67 16.36 -21.51
C ARG A 110 18.58 15.37 -22.24
N MET A 111 18.11 14.77 -23.34
CA MET A 111 18.90 13.79 -24.10
C MET A 111 20.00 14.44 -24.95
N SER A 112 19.80 15.71 -25.35
CA SER A 112 20.80 16.51 -26.06
C SER A 112 21.82 17.16 -25.12
N ASP A 113 21.60 17.05 -23.80
CA ASP A 113 22.54 17.54 -22.81
C ASP A 113 23.74 16.59 -22.70
N MET A 114 24.91 17.07 -23.12
CA MET A 114 26.16 16.32 -23.06
C MET A 114 26.94 16.60 -21.77
N THR A 115 26.37 17.31 -20.80
CA THR A 115 27.03 17.46 -19.50
C THR A 115 27.13 16.09 -18.81
N PRO A 116 28.31 15.76 -18.23
CA PRO A 116 28.46 14.54 -17.45
C PRO A 116 27.45 14.51 -16.30
N PRO A 117 26.86 13.34 -15.97
CA PRO A 117 26.00 13.22 -14.81
C PRO A 117 26.75 13.67 -13.55
N VAL A 118 26.19 14.64 -12.84
CA VAL A 118 26.66 14.99 -11.50
C VAL A 118 26.14 13.92 -10.55
N ASP A 119 27.04 13.25 -9.82
CA ASP A 119 26.61 12.34 -8.77
C ASP A 119 26.06 13.16 -7.61
N ASP A 120 24.74 13.31 -7.55
CA ASP A 120 24.04 14.04 -6.49
C ASP A 120 23.74 13.15 -5.28
N ALA A 121 24.35 11.97 -5.18
CA ALA A 121 24.15 11.10 -4.02
C ALA A 121 24.55 11.81 -2.70
N PRO A 122 23.79 11.58 -1.61
CA PRO A 122 24.18 12.00 -0.27
C PRO A 122 25.61 11.57 0.07
N LEU A 123 26.34 12.40 0.81
CA LEU A 123 27.74 12.16 1.19
C LEU A 123 27.95 10.76 1.80
N GLU A 124 27.08 10.34 2.72
CA GLU A 124 27.14 8.99 3.32
C GLU A 124 27.10 7.86 2.29
N LEU A 125 26.29 8.01 1.22
CA LEU A 125 26.18 7.01 0.16
C LEU A 125 27.41 7.00 -0.75
N LYS A 126 28.06 8.16 -0.93
CA LYS A 126 29.31 8.27 -1.68
C LYS A 126 30.46 7.63 -0.90
N GLU A 127 30.57 7.93 0.39
CA GLU A 127 31.56 7.35 1.29
C GLU A 127 31.42 5.83 1.36
N LYS A 128 30.20 5.31 1.51
CA LYS A 128 29.95 3.86 1.52
C LYS A 128 30.32 3.19 0.19
N ARG A 129 30.13 3.87 -0.94
CA ARG A 129 30.50 3.37 -2.27
C ARG A 129 32.03 3.32 -2.43
N GLN A 130 32.72 4.38 -2.02
CA GLN A 130 34.20 4.43 -2.01
C GLN A 130 34.78 3.33 -1.13
N LEU A 131 34.26 3.16 0.08
CA LEU A 131 34.69 2.10 0.99
C LEU A 131 34.51 0.70 0.37
N PHE A 132 33.44 0.50 -0.41
CA PHE A 132 33.19 -0.77 -1.09
C PHE A 132 34.13 -1.01 -2.27
N GLU A 133 34.49 0.04 -3.01
CA GLU A 133 35.46 -0.04 -4.12
C GLU A 133 36.89 -0.24 -3.62
N GLU A 134 37.29 0.41 -2.52
CA GLU A 134 38.61 0.23 -1.91
C GLU A 134 38.84 -1.18 -1.34
N ASN A 135 37.77 -1.88 -0.99
CA ASN A 135 37.81 -3.26 -0.47
C ASN A 135 37.64 -4.34 -1.56
N ARG A 136 37.68 -3.98 -2.85
CA ARG A 136 37.50 -4.90 -3.99
C ARG A 136 38.82 -5.37 -4.58
#